data_AF-A0A954UB10-F1
#
_entry.id   AF-A0A954UB10-F1
#
_cell.length_a   1.000
_cell.length_b   1.000
_cell.length_c   1.000
_cell.angle_alpha   90.00
_cell.angle_beta   90.00
_cell.angle_gamma   90.00
#
_symmetry.space_group_name_H-M   'P 1'
#
loop_
_entity.id
_entity.type
_entity.pdbx_description
1 polymer ?
#
loop_
_entity_poly.entity_id
_entity_poly.type
_entity_poly.pdbx_seq_one_letter_code
_entity_poly.pdbx_strand_id
1 'polypeptide(L)'
;SRRGTTGLVDYWNETTRPLVSLFFVLPMLVAYEGGLLVLGTETVMRNGADGWLRRLLQWVGFGQYFLLPVLVCGILLAWHHLLRDKWRVRWGVMTGMYLEAALFGFLLLVLAQIQGQLLSALPIQLGGESSSISVAQVGGESEVPSIRQVAEQASGNAGQFIAFLGAGIYEELLFRLMLLPVLAFVLRGLRVSPKLSWLGAVLLSSLLFSAAHFQIFTGTGDAWSTFRFVFRFNAGVFFAVLFLTRGFGITAAAHAFYDVLATMSG
;
A
#
# COMPACT_ATOMS: atom_id res chain seq x y z
N SER A 1 -7.93 38.54 7.92
CA SER A 1 -7.59 37.16 8.35
C SER A 1 -7.15 36.26 7.18
N ARG A 2 -6.24 36.69 6.29
CA ARG A 2 -5.79 35.92 5.10
C ARG A 2 -4.80 34.74 5.38
N ARG A 3 -4.55 34.38 6.65
CA ARG A 3 -3.53 33.36 7.02
C ARG A 3 -4.01 31.90 6.92
N GLY A 4 -5.31 31.64 6.81
CA GLY A 4 -5.85 30.27 6.84
C GLY A 4 -5.69 29.49 5.54
N THR A 5 -5.90 30.13 4.38
CA THR A 5 -5.87 29.45 3.07
C THR A 5 -4.45 29.20 2.56
N THR A 6 -3.48 30.06 2.90
CA THR A 6 -2.08 29.88 2.51
C THR A 6 -1.48 28.65 3.19
N GLY A 7 -1.81 28.38 4.46
CA GLY A 7 -1.27 27.24 5.21
C GLY A 7 -1.63 25.86 4.64
N LEU A 8 -2.89 25.67 4.20
CA LEU A 8 -3.35 24.39 3.63
C LEU A 8 -2.79 24.15 2.22
N VAL A 9 -2.74 25.19 1.39
CA VAL A 9 -2.12 25.10 0.06
C VAL A 9 -0.62 24.82 0.18
N ASP A 10 0.06 25.48 1.11
CA ASP A 10 1.47 25.21 1.40
C ASP A 10 1.69 23.79 1.92
N TYR A 11 0.78 23.26 2.74
CA TYR A 11 0.83 21.88 3.21
C TYR A 11 0.68 20.88 2.07
N TRP A 12 -0.34 21.00 1.21
CA TRP A 12 -0.54 20.08 0.07
C TRP A 12 0.60 20.10 -0.94
N ASN A 13 1.13 21.29 -1.22
CA ASN A 13 2.30 21.41 -2.09
C ASN A 13 3.52 20.74 -1.43
N GLU A 14 3.67 20.84 -0.11
CA GLU A 14 4.80 20.21 0.58
C GLU A 14 4.69 18.67 0.58
N THR A 15 3.51 18.12 0.81
CA THR A 15 3.32 16.65 0.94
C THR A 15 3.53 15.92 -0.39
N THR A 16 3.25 16.59 -1.51
CA THR A 16 3.43 16.04 -2.86
C THR A 16 4.87 16.04 -3.34
N ARG A 17 5.80 16.70 -2.63
CA ARG A 17 7.21 16.77 -3.03
C ARG A 17 7.91 15.42 -2.84
N PRO A 18 8.67 14.92 -3.83
CA PRO A 18 9.31 13.61 -3.74
C PRO A 18 10.30 13.50 -2.57
N LEU A 19 11.04 14.57 -2.27
CA LEU A 19 11.95 14.61 -1.12
C LEU A 19 11.20 14.45 0.21
N VAL A 20 10.05 15.11 0.37
CA VAL A 20 9.25 15.02 1.60
C VAL A 20 8.68 13.60 1.73
N SER A 21 8.16 13.05 0.63
CA SER A 21 7.71 11.64 0.58
C SER A 21 8.83 10.66 0.94
N LEU A 22 10.07 10.89 0.45
CA LEU A 22 11.22 10.06 0.79
C LEU A 22 11.52 10.07 2.28
N PHE A 23 11.69 11.26 2.87
CA PHE A 23 11.97 11.38 4.31
C PHE A 23 10.82 10.81 5.16
N PHE A 24 9.58 10.91 4.69
CA PHE A 24 8.40 10.39 5.37
C PHE A 24 8.34 8.86 5.35
N VAL A 25 8.69 8.23 4.22
CA VAL A 25 8.67 6.77 4.08
C VAL A 25 9.93 6.11 4.65
N LEU A 26 11.05 6.84 4.74
CA LEU A 26 12.33 6.29 5.17
C LEU A 26 12.28 5.52 6.51
N PRO A 27 11.60 5.99 7.58
CA PRO A 27 11.46 5.21 8.81
C PRO A 27 10.72 3.88 8.60
N MET A 28 9.67 3.87 7.78
CA MET A 28 8.95 2.64 7.44
C MET A 28 9.82 1.69 6.62
N LEU A 29 10.59 2.22 5.67
CA LEU A 29 11.52 1.44 4.84
C LEU A 29 12.62 0.78 5.68
N VAL A 30 13.21 1.54 6.61
CA VAL A 30 14.21 1.03 7.55
C VAL A 30 13.60 -0.02 8.48
N ALA A 31 12.40 0.22 9.01
CA ALA A 31 11.71 -0.76 9.85
C ALA A 31 11.40 -2.05 9.08
N TYR A 32 10.97 -1.96 7.82
CA TYR A 32 10.73 -3.11 6.99
C TYR A 32 12.00 -3.93 6.69
N GLU A 33 13.02 -3.28 6.14
CA GLU A 33 14.26 -3.97 5.75
C GLU A 33 15.04 -4.47 6.97
N GLY A 34 15.07 -3.69 8.05
CA GLY A 34 15.65 -4.12 9.33
C GLY A 34 14.87 -5.28 9.93
N GLY A 35 13.54 -5.24 9.86
CA GLY A 35 12.66 -6.33 10.29
C GLY A 35 12.93 -7.63 9.53
N LEU A 36 13.08 -7.57 8.21
CA LEU A 36 13.45 -8.71 7.37
C LEU A 36 14.81 -9.31 7.77
N LEU A 37 15.79 -8.48 8.14
CA LEU A 37 17.12 -8.94 8.54
C LEU A 37 17.13 -9.58 9.93
N VAL A 38 16.34 -9.04 10.87
CA VAL A 38 16.32 -9.48 12.28
C VAL A 38 15.41 -10.69 12.49
N LEU A 39 14.20 -10.67 11.92
CA LEU A 39 13.20 -11.72 12.11
C LEU A 39 13.24 -12.79 11.01
N GLY A 40 13.91 -12.51 9.90
CA GLY A 40 13.97 -13.41 8.75
C GLY A 40 12.69 -13.41 7.90
N THR A 41 12.80 -14.01 6.72
CA THR A 41 11.72 -14.09 5.72
C THR A 41 10.66 -15.14 6.05
N GLU A 42 10.89 -15.99 7.06
CA GLU A 42 9.91 -16.97 7.53
C GLU A 42 8.87 -16.30 8.44
N THR A 43 9.30 -15.37 9.30
CA THR A 43 8.42 -14.62 10.19
C THR A 43 7.82 -13.40 9.51
N VAL A 44 8.60 -12.69 8.68
CA VAL A 44 8.10 -11.55 7.90
C VAL A 44 7.72 -12.04 6.51
N MET A 45 6.42 -12.28 6.29
CA MET A 45 5.93 -12.63 4.96
C MET A 45 6.15 -11.46 3.99
N ARG A 46 6.91 -11.72 2.92
CA ARG A 46 7.11 -10.74 1.86
C ARG A 46 5.83 -10.57 1.05
N ASN A 47 5.47 -9.32 0.78
CA ASN A 47 4.36 -9.02 -0.10
C ASN A 47 4.70 -9.41 -1.57
N GLY A 48 3.67 -9.60 -2.38
CA GLY A 48 3.82 -10.02 -3.78
C GLY A 48 4.63 -9.02 -4.62
N ALA A 49 4.44 -7.72 -4.39
CA ALA A 49 5.14 -6.66 -5.12
C ALA A 49 6.64 -6.63 -4.82
N ASP A 50 7.06 -6.79 -3.55
CA ASP A 50 8.45 -6.96 -3.14
C ASP A 50 9.08 -8.14 -3.91
N GLY A 51 8.43 -9.30 -3.89
CA GLY A 51 8.88 -10.47 -4.63
C GLY A 51 9.03 -10.22 -6.15
N TRP A 52 8.05 -9.56 -6.77
CA TRP A 52 8.11 -9.22 -8.20
C TRP A 52 9.21 -8.23 -8.53
N LEU A 53 9.35 -7.17 -7.74
CA LEU A 53 10.36 -6.14 -7.96
C LEU A 53 11.76 -6.72 -7.79
N ARG A 54 12.01 -7.56 -6.78
CA ARG A 54 13.30 -8.25 -6.62
C ARG A 54 13.58 -9.18 -7.80
N ARG A 55 12.59 -9.94 -8.28
CA ARG A 55 12.75 -10.78 -9.49
C ARG A 55 13.04 -9.97 -10.74
N LEU A 56 12.36 -8.84 -10.92
CA LEU A 56 12.62 -7.92 -12.03
C LEU A 56 14.06 -7.40 -11.99
N LEU A 57 14.53 -6.97 -10.82
CA LEU A 57 15.89 -6.49 -10.62
C LEU A 57 16.93 -7.58 -10.90
N GLN A 58 16.68 -8.80 -10.43
CA GLN A 58 17.52 -9.97 -10.73
C GLN A 58 17.59 -10.25 -12.24
N TRP A 59 16.45 -10.17 -12.93
CA TRP A 59 16.38 -10.39 -14.37
C TRP A 59 17.18 -9.34 -15.17
N VAL A 60 17.23 -8.10 -14.70
CA VAL A 60 18.06 -7.02 -15.27
C VAL A 60 19.56 -7.19 -14.92
N GLY A 61 19.91 -8.14 -14.05
CA GLY A 61 21.29 -8.44 -13.66
C GLY A 61 21.69 -7.94 -12.29
N PHE A 62 20.74 -7.43 -11.49
CA PHE A 62 21.02 -6.94 -10.16
C PHE A 62 20.41 -7.85 -9.08
N GLY A 63 21.25 -8.71 -8.49
CA GLY A 63 20.83 -9.65 -7.44
C GLY A 63 21.06 -9.19 -6.00
N GLN A 64 21.56 -7.98 -5.78
CA GLN A 64 21.95 -7.50 -4.44
C GLN A 64 20.72 -7.24 -3.56
N TYR A 65 20.78 -7.67 -2.30
CA TYR A 65 19.65 -7.58 -1.35
C TYR A 65 19.11 -6.14 -1.21
N PHE A 66 20.00 -5.16 -1.00
CA PHE A 66 19.61 -3.77 -0.75
C PHE A 66 19.23 -2.98 -2.00
N LEU A 67 19.16 -3.61 -3.17
CA LEU A 67 18.86 -2.88 -4.39
C LEU A 67 17.44 -2.33 -4.41
N LEU A 68 16.48 -3.06 -3.84
CA LEU A 68 15.09 -2.62 -3.82
C LEU A 68 14.87 -1.37 -2.95
N PRO A 69 15.35 -1.28 -1.69
CA PRO A 69 15.26 -0.04 -0.92
C PRO A 69 16.07 1.10 -1.58
N VAL A 70 17.22 0.80 -2.21
CA VAL A 70 17.96 1.78 -3.01
C VAL A 70 17.16 2.26 -4.21
N LEU A 71 16.36 1.40 -4.85
CA LEU A 71 15.48 1.77 -5.97
C LEU A 71 14.41 2.76 -5.53
N VAL A 72 13.75 2.54 -4.38
CA VAL A 72 12.76 3.48 -3.82
C VAL A 72 13.39 4.86 -3.62
N CYS A 73 14.53 4.90 -2.92
CA CYS A 73 15.27 6.13 -2.68
C CYS A 73 15.72 6.78 -3.99
N GLY A 74 16.25 5.99 -4.93
CA GLY A 74 16.75 6.44 -6.22
C GLY A 74 15.67 7.06 -7.09
N ILE A 75 14.48 6.44 -7.19
CA ILE A 75 13.36 6.98 -7.97
C ILE A 75 12.89 8.31 -7.37
N LEU A 76 12.71 8.39 -6.04
CA LEU A 76 12.25 9.62 -5.40
C LEU A 76 13.29 10.75 -5.48
N LEU A 77 14.58 10.44 -5.32
CA LEU A 77 15.67 11.42 -5.48
C LEU A 77 15.82 11.87 -6.93
N ALA A 78 15.73 10.96 -7.90
CA ALA A 78 15.75 11.29 -9.32
C ALA A 78 14.56 12.19 -9.67
N TRP A 79 13.35 11.86 -9.18
CA TRP A 79 12.18 12.70 -9.39
C TRP A 79 12.35 14.09 -8.75
N HIS A 80 12.82 14.16 -7.50
CA HIS A 80 13.14 15.43 -6.84
C HIS A 80 14.12 16.27 -7.65
N HIS A 81 15.17 15.64 -8.17
CA HIS A 81 16.18 16.31 -8.99
C HIS A 81 15.61 16.81 -10.32
N LEU A 82 14.76 16.02 -10.99
CA LEU A 82 14.08 16.40 -12.23
C LEU A 82 13.12 17.58 -12.03
N LEU A 83 12.45 17.66 -10.88
CA LEU A 83 11.59 18.80 -10.52
C LEU A 83 12.37 20.06 -10.10
N ARG A 84 13.68 19.95 -9.84
CA ARG A 84 14.54 21.03 -9.34
C ARG A 84 14.00 21.70 -8.08
N ASP A 85 13.36 20.91 -7.23
CA ASP A 85 12.78 21.38 -5.98
C ASP A 85 13.85 21.74 -4.94
N LYS A 86 13.46 22.56 -3.96
CA LYS A 86 14.36 22.97 -2.87
C LYS A 86 14.73 21.76 -2.00
N TRP A 87 15.96 21.67 -1.53
CA TRP A 87 16.40 20.65 -0.57
C TRP A 87 16.06 21.08 0.86
N ARG A 88 14.76 21.15 1.16
CA ARG A 88 14.24 21.55 2.47
C ARG A 88 13.08 20.64 2.84
N VAL A 89 13.10 20.14 4.08
CA VAL A 89 12.05 19.31 4.67
C VAL A 89 11.49 20.04 5.89
N ARG A 90 10.17 20.17 5.98
CA ARG A 90 9.48 20.77 7.13
C ARG A 90 8.99 19.67 8.06
N TRP A 91 9.71 19.39 9.14
CA TRP A 91 9.37 18.31 10.08
C TRP A 91 7.95 18.38 10.64
N GLY A 92 7.42 19.59 10.88
CA GLY A 92 6.03 19.77 11.35
C GLY A 92 4.94 19.35 10.33
N VAL A 93 5.29 19.19 9.05
CA VAL A 93 4.36 18.66 8.02
C VAL A 93 4.27 17.14 8.13
N MET A 94 5.35 16.46 8.53
CA MET A 94 5.42 14.99 8.57
C MET A 94 4.47 14.39 9.61
N THR A 95 4.29 15.04 10.76
CA THR A 95 3.30 14.61 11.76
C THR A 95 1.87 14.72 11.21
N GLY A 96 1.56 15.81 10.49
CA GLY A 96 0.30 15.97 9.78
C GLY A 96 0.06 14.87 8.73
N MET A 97 1.12 14.49 8.01
CA MET A 97 1.06 13.42 7.01
C MET A 97 0.71 12.06 7.63
N TYR A 98 1.23 11.72 8.81
CA TYR A 98 0.85 10.47 9.48
C TYR A 98 -0.62 10.46 9.91
N LEU A 99 -1.13 11.58 10.44
CA LEU A 99 -2.55 11.71 10.81
C LEU A 99 -3.46 11.62 9.57
N GLU A 100 -3.08 12.28 8.48
CA GLU A 100 -3.80 12.23 7.21
C GLU A 100 -3.78 10.81 6.62
N ALA A 101 -2.62 10.14 6.63
CA ALA A 101 -2.50 8.76 6.17
C ALA A 101 -3.35 7.80 7.02
N ALA A 102 -3.34 7.94 8.35
CA ALA A 102 -4.17 7.15 9.25
C ALA A 102 -5.67 7.37 8.99
N LEU A 103 -6.09 8.62 8.73
CA LEU A 103 -7.46 8.96 8.35
C LEU A 103 -7.86 8.28 7.03
N PHE A 104 -6.99 8.31 6.02
CA PHE A 104 -7.27 7.64 4.74
C PHE A 104 -7.28 6.12 4.86
N GLY A 105 -6.41 5.52 5.68
CA GLY A 105 -6.45 4.09 5.98
C GLY A 105 -7.77 3.69 6.67
N PHE A 106 -8.21 4.49 7.64
CA PHE A 106 -9.51 4.31 8.29
C PHE A 106 -10.68 4.48 7.32
N LEU A 107 -10.65 5.49 6.46
CA LEU A 107 -11.69 5.68 5.44
C LEU A 107 -11.80 4.47 4.50
N LEU A 108 -10.67 3.89 4.11
CA LEU A 108 -10.67 2.69 3.29
C LEU A 108 -11.25 1.48 4.02
N LEU A 109 -11.01 1.34 5.33
CA LEU A 109 -11.67 0.32 6.15
C LEU A 109 -13.19 0.49 6.18
N VAL A 110 -13.68 1.72 6.37
CA VAL A 110 -15.12 2.00 6.32
C VAL A 110 -15.71 1.65 4.95
N LEU A 111 -15.00 1.97 3.85
CA LEU A 111 -15.41 1.57 2.50
C LEU A 111 -15.48 0.05 2.35
N ALA A 112 -14.53 -0.70 2.93
CA ALA A 112 -14.54 -2.15 2.94
C ALA A 112 -15.79 -2.70 3.63
N GLN A 113 -16.14 -2.16 4.79
CA GLN A 113 -17.32 -2.55 5.57
C GLN A 113 -18.63 -2.24 4.83
N ILE A 114 -18.77 -1.04 4.27
CA ILE A 114 -19.94 -0.63 3.48
C ILE A 114 -20.10 -1.54 2.26
N GLN A 115 -19.01 -1.83 1.55
CA GLN A 115 -19.04 -2.75 0.42
C GLN A 115 -19.48 -4.16 0.85
N GLY A 116 -18.98 -4.65 1.98
CA GLY A 116 -19.35 -5.96 2.53
C GLY A 116 -20.85 -6.06 2.81
N GLN A 117 -21.40 -5.04 3.48
CA GLN A 117 -22.84 -4.95 3.75
C GLN A 117 -23.66 -4.91 2.46
N LEU A 118 -23.26 -4.07 1.49
CA LEU A 118 -23.96 -3.94 0.21
C LEU A 118 -23.97 -5.25 -0.59
N LEU A 119 -22.82 -5.93 -0.67
CA LEU A 119 -22.73 -7.18 -1.42
C LEU A 119 -23.50 -8.32 -0.73
N SER A 120 -23.50 -8.36 0.61
CA SER A 120 -24.29 -9.33 1.38
C SER A 120 -25.80 -9.17 1.23
N ALA A 121 -26.27 -7.95 0.92
CA ALA A 121 -27.68 -7.65 0.69
C ALA A 121 -28.17 -8.06 -0.71
N LEU A 122 -27.25 -8.34 -1.65
CA LEU A 122 -27.61 -8.78 -3.00
C LEU A 122 -27.82 -10.31 -2.99
N PRO A 123 -28.99 -10.83 -3.42
CA PRO A 123 -29.26 -12.27 -3.48
C PRO A 123 -28.52 -12.99 -4.64
N ILE A 124 -27.46 -12.38 -5.17
CA ILE A 124 -26.69 -12.91 -6.29
C ILE A 124 -25.49 -13.67 -5.73
N GLN A 125 -25.55 -15.00 -5.81
CA GLN A 125 -24.40 -15.88 -5.52
C GLN A 125 -23.37 -15.77 -6.66
N LEU A 126 -22.64 -14.64 -6.71
CA LEU A 126 -21.46 -14.50 -7.57
C LEU A 126 -20.33 -15.31 -6.93
N GLY A 127 -20.15 -16.54 -7.41
CA GLY A 127 -19.19 -17.55 -6.96
C GLY A 127 -17.97 -17.02 -6.21
N GLY A 128 -17.86 -17.45 -4.96
CA GLY A 128 -16.84 -17.07 -4.00
C GLY A 128 -17.51 -17.09 -2.64
N GLU A 129 -17.12 -18.03 -1.79
CA GLU A 129 -17.76 -18.28 -0.49
C GLU A 129 -18.04 -16.96 0.23
N SER A 130 -19.31 -16.70 0.49
CA SER A 130 -19.72 -15.79 1.54
C SER A 130 -19.15 -16.37 2.83
N SER A 131 -17.94 -15.96 3.18
CA SER A 131 -17.46 -16.07 4.55
C SER A 131 -18.43 -15.22 5.37
N SER A 132 -19.52 -15.84 5.81
CA SER A 132 -20.13 -15.48 7.06
C SER A 132 -19.00 -15.26 8.05
N ILE A 133 -19.02 -14.13 8.74
CA ILE A 133 -18.19 -13.93 9.91
C ILE A 133 -18.65 -15.01 10.90
N SER A 134 -18.00 -16.17 10.85
CA SER A 134 -18.14 -17.20 11.85
C SER A 134 -17.51 -16.64 13.10
N VAL A 135 -18.35 -16.15 14.00
CA VAL A 135 -18.01 -16.01 15.42
C VAL A 135 -17.64 -17.42 15.89
N ALA A 136 -16.35 -17.73 15.85
CA ALA A 136 -15.82 -19.00 16.28
C ALA A 136 -16.00 -19.11 17.80
N GLN A 137 -16.89 -20.03 18.20
CA GLN A 137 -16.70 -20.98 19.29
C GLN A 137 -16.01 -20.42 20.54
N VAL A 138 -16.78 -19.75 21.40
CA VAL A 138 -16.46 -19.65 22.83
C VAL A 138 -16.75 -21.00 23.46
N GLY A 139 -15.73 -21.85 23.56
CA GLY A 139 -15.85 -23.21 24.09
C GLY A 139 -14.57 -24.02 23.96
N GLY A 140 -13.47 -23.52 24.52
CA GLY A 140 -12.22 -24.27 24.66
C GLY A 140 -11.62 -23.98 26.03
N GLU A 141 -11.29 -25.04 26.76
CA GLU A 141 -10.68 -24.98 28.10
C GLU A 141 -9.41 -24.10 28.05
N SER A 142 -9.32 -23.13 28.97
CA SER A 142 -8.23 -22.16 29.01
C SER A 142 -6.94 -22.81 29.52
N GLU A 143 -6.18 -23.46 28.65
CA GLU A 143 -4.78 -23.78 28.93
C GLU A 143 -3.96 -22.48 28.98
N VAL A 144 -3.18 -22.28 30.05
CA VAL A 144 -2.27 -21.13 30.17
C VAL A 144 -1.17 -21.27 29.11
N PRO A 145 -1.03 -20.31 28.19
CA PRO A 145 -0.03 -20.41 27.14
C PRO A 145 1.38 -20.41 27.73
N SER A 146 2.22 -21.32 27.23
CA SER A 146 3.63 -21.41 27.62
C SER A 146 4.41 -20.15 27.18
N ILE A 147 5.50 -19.82 27.88
CA ILE A 147 6.37 -18.66 27.54
C ILE A 147 6.85 -18.72 26.08
N ARG A 148 7.10 -19.91 25.54
CA ARG A 148 7.50 -20.09 24.14
C ARG A 148 6.39 -19.70 23.17
N GLN A 149 5.16 -20.14 23.42
CA GLN A 149 3.99 -19.78 22.59
C GLN A 149 3.73 -18.26 22.63
N VAL A 150 3.87 -17.62 23.79
CA VAL A 150 3.75 -16.15 23.90
C VAL A 150 4.84 -15.44 23.09
N ALA A 151 6.08 -15.92 23.14
CA ALA A 151 7.18 -15.34 22.37
C ALA A 151 7.01 -15.55 20.86
N GLU A 152 6.56 -16.72 20.43
CA GLU A 152 6.28 -17.04 19.02
C GLU A 152 5.13 -16.19 18.48
N GLN A 153 4.04 -16.05 19.24
CA GLN A 153 2.91 -15.19 18.88
C GLN A 153 3.32 -13.72 18.81
N ALA A 154 4.12 -13.24 19.77
CA ALA A 154 4.66 -11.87 19.74
C ALA A 154 5.54 -11.63 18.52
N SER A 155 6.41 -12.59 18.18
CA SER A 155 7.25 -12.55 16.98
C SER A 155 6.40 -12.55 15.69
N GLY A 156 5.36 -13.39 15.64
CA GLY A 156 4.42 -13.43 14.51
C GLY A 156 3.67 -12.11 14.31
N ASN A 157 3.16 -11.52 15.40
CA ASN A 157 2.48 -10.22 15.35
C ASN A 157 3.43 -9.10 14.88
N ALA A 158 4.67 -9.10 15.38
CA ALA A 158 5.69 -8.16 14.94
C ALA A 158 6.03 -8.35 13.46
N GLY A 159 6.18 -9.60 13.02
CA GLY A 159 6.43 -9.96 11.62
C GLY A 159 5.33 -9.49 10.68
N GLN A 160 4.06 -9.66 11.10
CA GLN A 160 2.90 -9.20 10.34
C GLN A 160 2.84 -7.66 10.24
N PHE A 161 3.07 -6.96 11.35
CA PHE A 161 3.16 -5.49 11.32
C PHE A 161 4.23 -4.99 10.36
N ILE A 162 5.43 -5.60 10.41
CA ILE A 162 6.53 -5.30 9.50
C ILE A 162 6.10 -5.58 8.05
N ALA A 163 5.42 -6.70 7.77
CA ALA A 163 4.94 -7.03 6.43
C ALA A 163 4.00 -5.95 5.86
N PHE A 164 3.12 -5.34 6.68
CA PHE A 164 2.25 -4.24 6.25
C PHE A 164 3.02 -2.97 5.86
N LEU A 165 4.12 -2.65 6.56
CA LEU A 165 4.99 -1.55 6.14
C LEU A 165 5.57 -1.81 4.75
N GLY A 166 6.02 -3.05 4.51
CA GLY A 166 6.53 -3.46 3.20
C GLY A 166 5.47 -3.43 2.11
N ALA A 167 4.25 -3.89 2.40
CA ALA A 167 3.13 -3.88 1.46
C ALA A 167 2.80 -2.44 1.04
N GLY A 168 2.62 -1.54 2.01
CA GLY A 168 2.36 -0.13 1.73
C GLY A 168 3.46 0.53 0.90
N ILE A 169 4.74 0.23 1.15
CA ILE A 169 5.84 0.81 0.37
C ILE A 169 5.91 0.22 -1.04
N TYR A 170 6.00 -1.11 -1.14
CA TYR A 170 6.38 -1.77 -2.39
C TYR A 170 5.22 -1.97 -3.35
N GLU A 171 4.00 -2.13 -2.85
CA GLU A 171 2.83 -2.13 -3.73
C GLU A 171 2.59 -0.74 -4.30
N GLU A 172 2.67 0.32 -3.49
CA GLU A 172 2.52 1.68 -4.01
C GLU A 172 3.70 2.10 -4.91
N LEU A 173 4.91 1.60 -4.66
CA LEU A 173 6.05 1.78 -5.57
C LEU A 173 5.71 1.19 -6.95
N LEU A 174 5.32 -0.09 -6.98
CA LEU A 174 5.08 -0.82 -8.23
C LEU A 174 3.88 -0.23 -8.99
N PHE A 175 2.74 -0.09 -8.34
CA PHE A 175 1.50 0.23 -9.03
C PHE A 175 1.34 1.74 -9.27
N ARG A 176 1.81 2.61 -8.37
CA ARG A 176 1.52 4.05 -8.42
C ARG A 176 2.72 4.84 -8.89
N LEU A 177 3.88 4.59 -8.29
CA LEU A 177 5.09 5.35 -8.65
C LEU A 177 5.67 4.90 -10.00
N MET A 178 5.54 3.62 -10.36
CA MET A 178 6.06 3.05 -11.61
C MET A 178 4.98 2.82 -12.67
N LEU A 179 3.99 1.95 -12.40
CA LEU A 179 3.04 1.50 -13.43
C LEU A 179 2.06 2.60 -13.89
N LEU A 180 1.44 3.34 -12.96
CA LEU A 180 0.48 4.40 -13.27
C LEU A 180 1.02 5.45 -14.27
N PRO A 181 2.20 6.08 -14.09
CA PRO A 181 2.73 7.03 -15.06
C PRO A 181 3.11 6.37 -16.39
N VAL A 182 3.59 5.12 -16.40
CA VAL A 182 3.85 4.36 -17.63
C VAL A 182 2.57 4.16 -18.43
N LEU A 183 1.48 3.74 -17.79
CA LEU A 183 0.19 3.57 -18.44
C LEU A 183 -0.33 4.90 -19.01
N ALA A 184 -0.24 5.98 -18.23
CA ALA A 184 -0.64 7.31 -18.70
C ALA A 184 0.21 7.76 -19.91
N PHE A 185 1.51 7.50 -19.90
CA PHE A 185 2.42 7.80 -21.01
C PHE A 185 2.07 7.00 -22.28
N VAL A 186 1.85 5.69 -22.15
CA VAL A 186 1.46 4.82 -23.27
C VAL A 186 0.13 5.28 -23.88
N LEU A 187 -0.88 5.56 -23.05
CA LEU A 187 -2.18 6.04 -23.54
C LEU A 187 -2.06 7.37 -24.29
N ARG A 188 -1.20 8.29 -23.83
CA ARG A 188 -0.90 9.53 -24.57
C ARG A 188 -0.21 9.26 -25.91
N GLY A 189 0.72 8.29 -25.95
CA GLY A 189 1.35 7.84 -27.20
C GLY A 189 0.34 7.29 -28.21
N LEU A 190 -0.73 6.66 -27.72
CA LEU A 190 -1.89 6.22 -28.52
C LEU A 190 -2.88 7.35 -28.87
N ARG A 191 -2.49 8.61 -28.67
CA ARG A 191 -3.29 9.82 -28.96
C ARG A 191 -4.59 9.94 -28.15
N VAL A 192 -4.69 9.26 -27.00
CA VAL A 192 -5.77 9.50 -26.03
C VAL A 192 -5.57 10.88 -25.41
N SER A 193 -6.66 11.63 -25.18
CA SER A 193 -6.57 12.97 -24.60
C SER A 193 -5.97 12.95 -23.18
N PRO A 194 -5.25 14.00 -22.74
CA PRO A 194 -4.51 13.95 -21.47
C PRO A 194 -5.36 13.58 -20.25
N LYS A 195 -6.62 14.06 -20.19
CA LYS A 195 -7.56 13.74 -19.11
C LYS A 195 -7.97 12.26 -19.16
N LEU A 196 -8.28 11.74 -20.34
CA LEU A 196 -8.65 10.34 -20.53
C LEU A 196 -7.47 9.40 -20.31
N SER A 197 -6.23 9.82 -20.60
CA SER A 197 -5.04 9.01 -20.31
C SER A 197 -4.84 8.81 -18.82
N TRP A 198 -5.06 9.84 -18.00
CA TRP A 198 -5.00 9.70 -16.54
C TRP A 198 -6.15 8.86 -15.99
N LEU A 199 -7.38 9.11 -16.46
CA LEU A 199 -8.52 8.29 -16.06
C LEU A 199 -8.31 6.81 -16.43
N GLY A 200 -7.88 6.55 -17.66
CA GLY A 200 -7.57 5.20 -18.14
C GLY A 200 -6.44 4.56 -17.35
N ALA A 201 -5.37 5.30 -17.04
CA ALA A 201 -4.26 4.80 -16.24
C ALA A 201 -4.72 4.43 -14.83
N VAL A 202 -5.53 5.26 -14.17
CA VAL A 202 -6.11 4.98 -12.84
C VAL A 202 -6.93 3.69 -12.89
N LEU A 203 -7.83 3.55 -13.86
CA LEU A 203 -8.69 2.36 -13.95
C LEU A 203 -7.89 1.09 -14.27
N LEU A 204 -6.95 1.17 -15.23
CA LEU A 204 -6.14 0.03 -15.64
C LEU A 204 -5.14 -0.40 -14.55
N SER A 205 -4.46 0.54 -13.88
CA SER A 205 -3.55 0.20 -12.78
C SER A 205 -4.30 -0.45 -11.63
N SER A 206 -5.53 0.01 -11.34
CA SER A 206 -6.39 -0.53 -10.28
C SER A 206 -6.92 -1.92 -10.61
N LEU A 207 -7.24 -2.16 -11.89
CA LEU A 207 -7.61 -3.48 -12.38
C LEU A 207 -6.44 -4.47 -12.27
N LEU A 208 -5.25 -4.06 -12.69
CA LEU A 208 -4.03 -4.86 -12.58
C LEU A 208 -3.66 -5.12 -11.11
N PHE A 209 -3.81 -4.12 -10.23
CA PHE A 209 -3.62 -4.27 -8.78
C PHE A 209 -4.56 -5.30 -8.18
N SER A 210 -5.85 -5.26 -8.54
CA SER A 210 -6.81 -6.26 -8.06
C SER A 210 -6.49 -7.65 -8.58
N ALA A 211 -6.24 -7.79 -9.89
CA ALA A 211 -5.91 -9.05 -10.53
C ALA A 211 -4.64 -9.69 -9.93
N ALA A 212 -3.61 -8.88 -9.69
CA ALA A 212 -2.33 -9.28 -9.10
C ALA A 212 -2.44 -10.04 -7.77
N HIS A 213 -3.50 -9.82 -7.01
CA HIS A 213 -3.68 -10.45 -5.70
C HIS A 213 -4.23 -11.87 -5.76
N PHE A 214 -4.65 -12.36 -6.93
CA PHE A 214 -5.22 -13.70 -7.08
C PHE A 214 -4.17 -14.73 -7.53
N GLN A 215 -4.37 -16.00 -7.13
CA GLN A 215 -3.45 -17.11 -7.40
C GLN A 215 -3.07 -17.27 -8.86
N ILE A 216 -3.93 -16.85 -9.78
CA ILE A 216 -3.69 -16.87 -11.24
C ILE A 216 -2.37 -16.17 -11.60
N PHE A 217 -1.93 -15.18 -10.82
CA PHE A 217 -0.74 -14.36 -11.12
C PHE A 217 0.45 -14.60 -10.20
N THR A 218 0.25 -15.11 -8.98
CA THR A 218 1.30 -15.18 -7.94
C THR A 218 1.63 -16.59 -7.48
N GLY A 219 0.79 -17.60 -7.77
CA GLY A 219 0.89 -18.96 -7.22
C GLY A 219 0.70 -19.07 -5.70
N THR A 220 0.61 -17.93 -5.00
CA THR A 220 0.54 -17.76 -3.54
C THR A 220 -0.53 -16.75 -3.11
N GLY A 221 -1.27 -16.19 -4.07
CA GLY A 221 -2.31 -15.19 -3.83
C GLY A 221 -3.61 -15.78 -3.29
N ASP A 222 -4.64 -14.97 -3.32
CA ASP A 222 -5.97 -15.35 -2.88
C ASP A 222 -6.69 -16.24 -3.89
N ALA A 223 -7.53 -17.15 -3.38
CA ALA A 223 -8.57 -17.78 -4.17
C ALA A 223 -9.55 -16.73 -4.72
N TRP A 224 -10.19 -17.03 -5.86
CA TRP A 224 -11.13 -16.10 -6.47
C TRP A 224 -12.26 -15.73 -5.51
N SER A 225 -12.49 -14.43 -5.34
CA SER A 225 -13.56 -13.87 -4.54
C SER A 225 -14.00 -12.55 -5.17
N THR A 226 -15.27 -12.50 -5.60
CA THR A 226 -15.86 -11.29 -6.17
C THR A 226 -15.75 -10.11 -5.21
N PHE A 227 -15.99 -10.33 -3.91
CA PHE A 227 -15.84 -9.31 -2.88
C PHE A 227 -14.42 -8.74 -2.85
N ARG A 228 -13.41 -9.61 -2.73
CA ARG A 228 -12.00 -9.17 -2.64
C ARG A 228 -11.54 -8.52 -3.94
N PHE A 229 -12.01 -8.99 -5.10
CA PHE A 229 -11.67 -8.41 -6.39
C PHE A 229 -12.22 -6.99 -6.53
N VAL A 230 -13.51 -6.81 -6.25
CA VAL A 230 -14.15 -5.49 -6.32
C VAL A 230 -13.57 -4.55 -5.27
N PHE A 231 -13.31 -5.06 -4.05
CA PHE A 231 -12.68 -4.26 -2.99
C PHE A 231 -11.30 -3.78 -3.42
N ARG A 232 -10.42 -4.68 -3.88
CA ARG A 232 -9.07 -4.31 -4.30
C ARG A 232 -9.07 -3.41 -5.53
N PHE A 233 -10.03 -3.55 -6.44
CA PHE A 233 -10.20 -2.59 -7.54
C PHE A 233 -10.53 -1.19 -7.01
N ASN A 234 -11.49 -1.09 -6.10
CA ASN A 234 -11.89 0.18 -5.49
C ASN A 234 -10.77 0.81 -4.64
N ALA A 235 -10.10 0.00 -3.81
CA ALA A 235 -8.88 0.40 -3.09
C ALA A 235 -7.80 0.85 -4.07
N GLY A 236 -7.71 0.16 -5.21
CA GLY A 236 -6.80 0.49 -6.30
C GLY A 236 -7.00 1.91 -6.81
N VAL A 237 -8.25 2.26 -7.10
CA VAL A 237 -8.67 3.58 -7.56
C VAL A 237 -8.43 4.62 -6.46
N PHE A 238 -8.81 4.29 -5.22
CA PHE A 238 -8.60 5.14 -4.05
C PHE A 238 -7.13 5.53 -3.89
N PHE A 239 -6.21 4.56 -3.88
CA PHE A 239 -4.77 4.84 -3.74
C PHE A 239 -4.19 5.57 -4.95
N ALA A 240 -4.68 5.31 -6.17
CA ALA A 240 -4.25 6.06 -7.35
C ALA A 240 -4.66 7.53 -7.29
N VAL A 241 -5.90 7.83 -6.85
CA VAL A 241 -6.36 9.21 -6.63
C VAL A 241 -5.59 9.86 -5.49
N LEU A 242 -5.37 9.14 -4.40
CA LEU A 242 -4.60 9.64 -3.26
C LEU A 242 -3.16 9.97 -3.68
N PHE A 243 -2.51 9.10 -4.44
CA PHE A 243 -1.17 9.33 -4.99
C PHE A 243 -1.10 10.58 -5.85
N LEU A 244 -2.06 10.75 -6.78
CA LEU A 244 -2.10 11.91 -7.68
C LEU A 244 -2.38 13.23 -6.95
N THR A 245 -3.00 13.20 -5.77
CA THR A 245 -3.42 14.41 -5.03
C THR A 245 -2.58 14.71 -3.79
N ARG A 246 -1.87 13.72 -3.24
CA ARG A 246 -1.11 13.82 -1.98
C ARG A 246 0.32 13.34 -2.06
N GLY A 247 0.67 12.58 -3.10
CA GLY A 247 2.03 12.07 -3.32
C GLY A 247 2.27 10.70 -2.70
N PHE A 248 3.46 10.16 -2.97
CA PHE A 248 3.83 8.79 -2.62
C PHE A 248 3.78 8.50 -1.11
N GLY A 249 4.31 9.41 -0.29
CA GLY A 249 4.47 9.15 1.14
C GLY A 249 3.15 8.88 1.86
N ILE A 250 2.16 9.76 1.68
CA ILE A 250 0.83 9.59 2.30
C ILE A 250 0.15 8.33 1.79
N THR A 251 0.23 8.03 0.48
CA THR A 251 -0.39 6.83 -0.09
C THR A 251 0.20 5.55 0.50
N ALA A 252 1.52 5.44 0.57
CA ALA A 252 2.20 4.26 1.13
C ALA A 252 1.87 4.05 2.61
N ALA A 253 1.86 5.12 3.41
CA ALA A 253 1.47 5.01 4.81
C ALA A 253 -0.03 4.72 5.00
N ALA A 254 -0.91 5.30 4.17
CA ALA A 254 -2.34 5.04 4.25
C ALA A 254 -2.67 3.57 3.96
N HIS A 255 -1.95 2.96 3.01
CA HIS A 255 -2.04 1.53 2.74
C HIS A 255 -1.60 0.71 3.96
N ALA A 256 -0.40 0.97 4.50
CA ALA A 256 0.06 0.27 5.69
C ALA A 256 -0.90 0.44 6.91
N PHE A 257 -1.45 1.64 7.11
CA PHE A 257 -2.46 1.89 8.14
C PHE A 257 -3.74 1.11 7.90
N TYR A 258 -4.22 1.04 6.65
CA TYR A 258 -5.38 0.22 6.31
C TYR A 258 -5.15 -1.24 6.68
N ASP A 259 -3.99 -1.83 6.34
CA ASP A 259 -3.72 -3.24 6.62
C ASP A 259 -3.67 -3.54 8.13
N VAL A 260 -3.05 -2.64 8.91
CA VAL A 260 -3.04 -2.71 10.37
C VAL A 260 -4.46 -2.66 10.93
N LEU A 261 -5.24 -1.66 10.50
CA LEU A 261 -6.61 -1.47 10.99
C LEU A 261 -7.53 -2.62 10.60
N ALA A 262 -7.42 -3.12 9.36
CA ALA A 262 -8.19 -4.24 8.86
C ALA A 262 -7.94 -5.49 9.70
N THR A 263 -6.67 -5.77 10.03
CA THR A 263 -6.27 -6.91 10.86
C THR A 263 -6.76 -6.80 12.29
N MET A 264 -6.82 -5.59 12.86
CA MET A 264 -7.37 -5.37 14.20
C MET A 264 -8.91 -5.44 14.25
N SER A 265 -9.57 -5.32 13.10
CA SER A 265 -11.04 -5.25 13.00
C SER A 265 -11.72 -6.58 12.63
N GLY A 266 -10.93 -7.58 12.23
CA GLY A 266 -11.38 -8.94 11.94
C GLY A 266 -11.26 -9.83 13.17
#